data_AF-A0A0R1V7N5-F1
#
_entry.id   AF-A0A0R1V7N5-F1
#
_cell.length_a   1.000
_cell.length_b   1.000
_cell.length_c   1.000
_cell.angle_alpha   90.00
_cell.angle_beta   90.00
_cell.angle_gamma   90.00
#
_symmetry.space_group_name_H-M   'P 1'
#
loop_
_entity.id
_entity.type
_entity.pdbx_description
1 polymer ?
#
loop_
_entity_poly.entity_id
_entity_poly.type
_entity_poly.pdbx_seq_one_letter_code
_entity_poly.pdbx_strand_id
1 'polypeptide(L)'
;MSTFANSEFQMMQFIPLVIVPQVFFSGIIPLDQMASWVQVIGKILPITYTGDALSQIILHGASITDLGGDILALLIFLIILTTANILGMKRYRKV
;
A
#
# COMPACT_ATOMS: atom_id res chain seq x y z
N MET A 1 -8.42 -7.71 13.89
CA MET A 1 -7.45 -8.71 14.38
C MET A 1 -7.77 -9.16 15.80
N SER A 2 -8.00 -8.27 16.78
CA SER A 2 -8.44 -8.72 18.12
C SER A 2 -9.86 -9.31 18.15
N THR A 3 -10.71 -9.01 17.16
CA THR A 3 -12.03 -9.65 16.99
C THR A 3 -11.95 -11.04 16.33
N PHE A 4 -10.79 -11.44 15.77
CA PHE A 4 -10.62 -12.70 15.03
C PHE A 4 -9.55 -13.64 15.65
N ALA A 5 -8.76 -13.18 16.61
CA ALA A 5 -7.75 -13.97 17.29
C ALA A 5 -8.10 -14.10 18.78
N ASN A 6 -8.42 -15.32 19.22
CA ASN A 6 -8.78 -15.64 20.60
C ASN A 6 -7.55 -15.88 21.50
N SER A 7 -6.32 -15.86 20.94
CA SER A 7 -5.07 -16.03 21.70
C SER A 7 -3.87 -15.35 21.05
N GLU A 8 -2.82 -15.09 21.84
CA GLU A 8 -1.53 -14.56 21.36
C GLU A 8 -0.89 -15.46 20.30
N PHE A 9 -1.05 -16.78 20.44
CA PHE A 9 -0.56 -17.74 19.46
C PHE A 9 -1.26 -17.60 18.10
N GLN A 10 -2.58 -17.33 18.08
CA GLN A 10 -3.29 -17.04 16.83
C GLN A 10 -2.82 -15.72 16.21
N MET A 11 -2.57 -14.69 17.03
CA MET A 11 -2.00 -13.43 16.55
C MET A 11 -0.63 -13.63 15.88
N MET A 12 0.25 -14.45 16.46
CA MET A 12 1.55 -14.76 15.85
C MET A 12 1.41 -15.45 14.48
N GLN A 13 0.35 -16.21 14.25
CA GLN A 13 0.07 -16.84 12.94
C GLN A 13 -0.48 -15.86 11.90
N PHE A 14 -1.11 -14.76 12.33
CA PHE A 14 -1.58 -13.70 11.42
C PHE A 14 -0.49 -12.73 11.00
N ILE A 15 0.59 -12.58 11.78
CA ILE A 15 1.70 -11.68 11.45
C ILE A 15 2.30 -11.99 10.06
N PRO A 16 2.66 -13.24 9.71
CA PRO A 16 3.20 -13.55 8.39
C PRO A 16 2.25 -13.19 7.24
N LEU A 17 0.94 -13.40 7.42
CA LEU A 17 -0.08 -13.08 6.42
C LEU A 17 -0.13 -11.59 6.06
N VAL A 18 0.25 -10.72 6.98
CA VAL A 18 0.30 -9.27 6.75
C VAL A 18 1.69 -8.83 6.29
N ILE A 19 2.74 -9.31 6.96
CA ILE A 19 4.12 -8.87 6.70
C ILE A 19 4.62 -9.36 5.34
N VAL A 20 4.35 -10.60 4.95
CA VAL A 20 4.86 -11.16 3.68
C VAL A 20 4.37 -10.35 2.48
N PRO A 21 3.05 -10.09 2.31
CA PRO A 21 2.58 -9.17 1.27
C PRO A 21 3.20 -7.77 1.40
N GLN A 22 3.32 -7.24 2.62
CA GLN A 22 3.87 -5.90 2.84
C GLN A 22 5.32 -5.78 2.36
N VAL A 23 6.16 -6.81 2.53
CA VAL A 23 7.55 -6.80 2.03
C VAL A 23 7.59 -6.73 0.49
N PHE A 24 6.72 -7.46 -0.21
CA PHE A 24 6.65 -7.39 -1.67
C PHE A 24 6.26 -6.00 -2.17
N PHE A 25 5.30 -5.34 -1.51
CA PHE A 25 4.83 -4.02 -1.94
C PHE A 25 5.60 -2.84 -1.32
N SER A 26 6.64 -3.10 -0.53
CA SER A 26 7.42 -2.06 0.18
C SER A 26 8.35 -1.24 -0.72
N GLY A 27 8.59 -1.68 -1.96
CA GLY A 27 9.56 -1.06 -2.88
C GLY A 27 10.98 -1.62 -2.79
N ILE A 28 11.27 -2.48 -1.80
CA ILE A 28 12.57 -3.17 -1.65
C ILE A 28 12.81 -4.15 -2.80
N ILE A 29 11.76 -4.87 -3.20
CA ILE A 29 11.81 -5.78 -4.35
C ILE A 29 11.15 -5.04 -5.53
N PRO A 30 11.84 -4.84 -6.66
CA PRO A 30 11.27 -4.18 -7.82
C PRO A 30 10.04 -4.94 -8.33
N LEU A 31 8.92 -4.22 -8.48
CA LEU A 31 7.63 -4.83 -8.84
C LEU A 31 7.68 -5.46 -10.25
N ASP A 32 8.45 -4.87 -11.17
CA ASP A 32 8.67 -5.36 -12.53
C ASP A 32 9.34 -6.75 -12.60
N GLN A 33 10.03 -7.16 -11.54
CA GLN A 33 10.65 -8.48 -11.41
C GLN A 33 9.70 -9.54 -10.82
N MET A 34 8.48 -9.15 -10.40
CA MET A 34 7.50 -10.07 -9.82
C MET A 34 6.61 -10.73 -10.86
N ALA A 35 5.89 -11.78 -10.45
CA ALA A 35 4.90 -12.43 -11.31
C ALA A 35 3.82 -11.45 -11.79
N SER A 36 3.35 -11.60 -13.03
CA SER A 36 2.44 -10.65 -13.69
C SER A 36 1.19 -10.29 -12.88
N TRP A 37 0.60 -11.26 -12.19
CA TRP A 37 -0.57 -11.04 -11.34
C TRP A 37 -0.25 -10.15 -10.12
N VAL A 38 0.95 -10.27 -9.56
CA VAL A 38 1.42 -9.41 -8.45
C VAL A 38 1.62 -7.99 -8.95
N GLN A 39 2.14 -7.82 -10.16
CA GLN A 39 2.32 -6.49 -10.77
C GLN A 39 0.99 -5.77 -10.94
N VAL A 40 -0.05 -6.49 -11.36
CA VAL A 40 -1.40 -5.92 -11.52
C VAL A 40 -1.96 -5.48 -10.17
N ILE A 41 -1.80 -6.29 -9.13
CA ILE A 41 -2.24 -5.94 -7.77
C ILE A 41 -1.42 -4.78 -7.21
N GLY A 42 -0.10 -4.76 -7.42
CA GLY A 42 0.76 -3.67 -6.94
C GLY A 42 0.35 -2.32 -7.53
N LYS A 43 0.00 -2.27 -8.82
CA LYS A 43 -0.44 -1.04 -9.49
C LYS A 43 -1.73 -0.44 -8.92
N ILE A 44 -2.57 -1.22 -8.24
CA ILE A 44 -3.80 -0.73 -7.60
C ILE A 44 -3.60 -0.38 -6.12
N LEU A 45 -2.38 -0.50 -5.59
CA LEU A 45 -2.06 -0.20 -4.20
C LEU A 45 -1.24 1.09 -4.08
N PRO A 46 -1.66 2.05 -3.25
CA PRO A 46 -0.93 3.31 -3.10
C PRO A 46 0.47 3.10 -2.51
N ILE A 47 0.67 2.08 -1.67
CA ILE A 47 1.96 1.80 -1.02
C ILE A 47 3.09 1.51 -2.02
N THR A 48 2.75 1.00 -3.20
CA THR A 48 3.73 0.73 -4.26
C THR A 48 4.41 2.00 -4.77
N TYR A 49 3.65 3.09 -4.94
CA TYR A 49 4.20 4.38 -5.39
C TYR A 49 5.08 5.02 -4.32
N THR A 50 4.72 4.87 -3.04
CA THR A 50 5.59 5.29 -1.93
C THR A 50 6.88 4.48 -1.89
N GLY A 51 6.80 3.16 -2.07
CA GLY A 51 7.97 2.28 -2.11
C GLY A 51 8.90 2.63 -3.26
N ASP A 52 8.36 2.88 -4.45
CA ASP A 52 9.15 3.25 -5.62
C ASP A 52 9.84 4.61 -5.44
N ALA A 53 9.10 5.62 -4.96
CA ALA A 53 9.64 6.94 -4.66
C ALA A 53 10.79 6.89 -3.63
N LEU A 54 10.63 6.09 -2.58
CA LEU A 54 11.68 5.88 -1.57
C LEU A 54 12.89 5.16 -2.16
N SER A 55 12.66 4.14 -2.99
CA SER A 55 13.75 3.43 -3.69
C SER A 55 14.50 4.34 -4.66
N GLN A 56 13.82 5.26 -5.35
CA GLN A 56 14.46 6.27 -6.20
C GLN A 56 15.35 7.23 -5.36
N ILE A 57 14.89 7.68 -4.19
CA ILE A 57 15.71 8.52 -3.29
C ILE A 57 16.93 7.72 -2.76
N ILE A 58 16.70 6.52 -2.23
CA ILE A 58 17.72 5.74 -1.52
C ILE A 58 18.76 5.16 -2.49
N LEU A 59 18.32 4.59 -3.61
CA LEU A 59 19.19 3.85 -4.54
C LEU A 59 19.76 4.74 -5.65
N HIS A 60 19.03 5.77 -6.06
CA HIS A 60 19.40 6.62 -7.19
C HIS A 60 19.72 8.06 -6.81
N GLY A 61 19.59 8.43 -5.52
CA GLY A 61 19.84 9.79 -5.04
C GLY A 61 18.86 10.82 -5.62
N ALA A 62 17.68 10.38 -6.04
CA ALA A 62 16.66 11.25 -6.62
C ALA A 62 16.20 12.32 -5.61
N SER A 63 15.88 13.49 -6.12
CA SER A 63 15.31 14.58 -5.33
C SER A 63 13.79 14.53 -5.36
N ILE A 64 13.12 15.21 -4.43
CA ILE A 64 11.65 15.23 -4.37
C ILE A 64 11.03 15.76 -5.67
N THR A 65 11.73 16.65 -6.38
CA THR A 65 11.25 17.19 -7.66
C THR A 65 11.22 16.15 -8.77
N ASP A 66 12.01 15.08 -8.67
CA ASP A 66 12.05 13.98 -9.64
C ASP A 66 10.88 13.00 -9.44
N LEU A 67 10.26 13.00 -8.26
CA LEU A 67 9.19 12.09 -7.84
C LEU A 67 7.77 12.56 -8.23
N GLY A 68 7.67 13.50 -9.17
CA GLY A 68 6.38 14.12 -9.53
C GLY A 68 5.30 13.11 -9.93
N GLY A 69 5.68 12.04 -10.61
CA GLY A 69 4.76 10.96 -11.01
C GLY A 69 4.18 10.20 -9.81
N ASP A 70 5.03 9.77 -8.89
CA ASP A 70 4.61 9.03 -7.69
C ASP A 70 3.78 9.89 -6.76
N ILE A 71 4.17 11.16 -6.56
CA ILE A 71 3.43 12.12 -5.75
C ILE A 71 2.04 12.36 -6.34
N LEU A 72 1.93 12.54 -7.67
CA LEU A 72 0.65 12.71 -8.35
C LEU A 72 -0.25 11.48 -8.16
N ALA A 73 0.28 10.27 -8.35
CA ALA A 73 -0.46 9.04 -8.15
C ALA A 73 -0.99 8.93 -6.70
N LEU A 74 -0.13 9.21 -5.71
CA LEU A 74 -0.51 9.23 -4.30
C LEU A 74 -1.61 10.25 -4.00
N LEU A 75 -1.55 11.45 -4.59
CA LEU A 75 -2.60 12.47 -4.44
C LEU A 75 -3.93 12.00 -5.04
N ILE A 76 -3.92 11.34 -6.20
CA ILE A 76 -5.12 10.75 -6.80
C ILE A 76 -5.73 9.70 -5.86
N PHE A 77 -4.91 8.79 -5.33
CA PHE A 77 -5.36 7.79 -4.35
C PHE A 77 -5.91 8.44 -3.08
N LEU A 78 -5.26 9.48 -2.56
CA LEU A 78 -5.71 10.22 -1.38
C LEU A 78 -7.13 10.77 -1.59
N ILE A 79 -7.38 11.41 -2.73
CA ILE A 79 -8.68 11.99 -3.06
C ILE A 79 -9.75 10.89 -3.19
N ILE A 80 -9.42 9.81 -3.92
CA ILE A 80 -10.34 8.69 -4.14
C ILE A 80 -10.70 8.02 -2.81
N LEU A 81 -9.69 7.65 -2.00
CA LEU A 81 -9.88 6.96 -0.73
C LEU A 81 -10.60 7.83 0.28
N THR A 82 -10.27 9.13 0.36
CA THR A 82 -10.96 10.07 1.24
C THR A 82 -12.43 10.23 0.82
N THR A 83 -12.70 10.37 -0.49
CA THR A 83 -14.06 10.46 -1.01
C THR A 83 -14.85 9.18 -0.73
N ALA A 84 -14.25 8.02 -1.00
CA ALA A 84 -14.84 6.71 -0.71
C ALA A 84 -15.12 6.53 0.79
N ASN A 85 -14.21 6.97 1.66
CA ASN A 85 -14.39 6.94 3.11
C ASN A 85 -15.58 7.82 3.54
N ILE A 86 -15.64 9.06 3.05
CA ILE A 86 -16.76 9.98 3.34
C ILE A 86 -18.10 9.39 2.88
N LEU A 87 -18.15 8.80 1.68
CA LEU A 87 -19.35 8.15 1.15
C LEU A 87 -19.73 6.91 1.97
N GLY A 88 -18.74 6.10 2.37
CA GLY A 88 -18.91 4.97 3.27
C GLY A 88 -19.52 5.40 4.60
N MET A 89 -18.95 6.41 5.25
CA MET A 89 -19.49 6.96 6.50
C MET A 89 -20.90 7.51 6.34
N LYS A 90 -21.20 8.22 5.25
CA LYS A 90 -22.56 8.71 4.97
C LYS A 90 -23.56 7.56 4.80
N ARG A 91 -23.14 6.40 4.31
CA ARG A 91 -23.98 5.20 4.18
C ARG A 91 -24.18 4.48 5.50
N TYR A 92 -23.16 4.45 6.37
CA TYR A 92 -23.25 3.93 7.74
C TYR A 92 -24.07 4.83 8.67
N ARG A 93 -24.20 6.13 8.38
CA ARG A 93 -25.00 7.07 9.19
C ARG A 93 -26.49 7.12 8.83
N LYS A 94 -26.92 6.31 7.85
CA LYS A 94 -28.32 6.17 7.41
C LYS A 94 -29.01 4.92 7.97
N VAL A 95 -28.36 4.19 8.87
CA VAL A 95 -28.93 3.11 9.68
C VAL A 95 -29.07 3.58 11.12
#